data_AF-A0A0N4WX56-F1
#
_entry.id   AF-A0A0N4WX56-F1
#
_cell.length_a   1.000
_cell.length_b   1.000
_cell.length_c   1.000
_cell.angle_alpha   90.00
_cell.angle_beta   90.00
_cell.angle_gamma   90.00
#
_symmetry.space_group_name_H-M   'P 1'
#
loop_
_entity.id
_entity.type
_entity.pdbx_description
1 polymer ?
#
loop_
_entity_poly.entity_id
_entity_poly.type
_entity_poly.pdbx_seq_one_letter_code
_entity_poly.pdbx_strand_id
1 'polypeptide(L)'
;MIGFSLVGTMENWGLITFREASLLYDHTIYPLRSKYVVATTVAHEVAHQWFGDLVTMKWWDEVWLNEGLATYLQYISLEEITRGVNKLKDHFATEVMEIAFTLDRPALRSLSLKVERPEDIAGTILPIVYFKGAAFIAMVAELLGEDFFRYGIQNSFSEVYSSSAV
;
A
#
# COMPACT_ATOMS: atom_id res chain seq x y z
N MET A 1 19.95 -0.33 0.57
CA MET A 1 18.91 0.54 -0.02
C MET A 1 17.85 -0.35 -0.67
N ILE A 2 16.62 -0.28 -0.18
CA ILE A 2 15.46 -1.04 -0.70
C ILE A 2 14.88 -0.20 -1.85
N GLY A 3 14.76 -0.80 -3.03
CA GLY A 3 14.40 -0.10 -4.27
C GLY A 3 12.90 0.11 -4.41
N PHE A 4 12.30 0.89 -3.53
CA PHE A 4 10.92 1.36 -3.71
C PHE A 4 10.97 2.56 -4.69
N SER A 5 10.71 2.31 -5.97
CA SER A 5 10.63 3.38 -6.98
C SER A 5 9.19 3.88 -7.06
N LEU A 6 8.91 5.04 -6.45
CA LEU A 6 7.63 5.76 -6.48
C LEU A 6 7.17 6.19 -7.89
N VAL A 7 7.94 5.91 -8.94
CA VAL A 7 7.71 6.37 -10.33
C VAL A 7 7.89 5.21 -11.33
N GLY A 8 7.64 3.98 -10.87
CA GLY A 8 7.91 2.74 -11.59
C GLY A 8 6.69 1.93 -12.00
N THR A 9 5.53 2.23 -11.42
CA THR A 9 4.26 1.51 -11.61
C THR A 9 3.10 2.49 -11.49
N MET A 10 1.91 2.08 -11.98
CA MET A 10 0.68 2.84 -11.84
C MET A 10 -0.52 1.91 -11.97
N GLU A 11 -1.48 2.08 -11.06
CA GLU A 11 -2.61 1.20 -10.79
C GLU A 11 -3.80 1.34 -11.75
N ASN A 12 -3.66 2.02 -12.90
CA ASN A 12 -4.81 2.37 -13.76
C ASN A 12 -5.80 1.21 -13.92
N TRP A 13 -7.07 1.46 -13.58
CA TRP A 13 -8.07 0.40 -13.42
C TRP A 13 -8.22 -0.47 -14.67
N GLY A 14 -7.90 -1.77 -14.54
CA GLY A 14 -7.96 -2.75 -15.63
C GLY A 14 -6.78 -2.72 -16.60
N LEU A 15 -5.82 -1.80 -16.43
CA LEU A 15 -4.57 -1.71 -17.18
C LEU A 15 -3.42 -1.20 -16.29
N ILE A 16 -3.01 -2.03 -15.33
CA ILE A 16 -1.87 -1.71 -14.47
C ILE A 16 -0.58 -1.66 -15.32
N THR A 17 0.17 -0.58 -15.19
CA THR A 17 1.42 -0.37 -15.93
C THR A 17 2.63 -0.55 -15.06
N PHE A 18 3.69 -1.15 -15.61
CA PHE A 18 4.93 -1.43 -14.91
C PHE A 18 6.14 -1.05 -15.75
N ARG A 19 7.20 -0.55 -15.12
CA ARG A 19 8.56 -0.67 -15.66
C ARG A 19 8.96 -2.15 -15.67
N GLU A 20 9.77 -2.54 -16.65
CA GLU A 20 10.19 -3.94 -16.82
C GLU A 20 10.79 -4.55 -15.54
N ALA A 21 11.65 -3.81 -14.85
CA ALA A 21 12.29 -4.26 -13.61
C ALA A 21 11.32 -4.48 -12.42
N SER A 22 10.09 -3.98 -12.52
CA SER A 22 9.04 -4.11 -11.50
C SER A 22 8.05 -5.25 -11.80
N LEU A 23 8.14 -5.90 -12.96
CA LEU A 23 7.22 -6.97 -13.38
C LEU A 23 7.91 -8.23 -13.89
N LEU A 24 8.97 -8.08 -14.70
CA LEU A 24 9.65 -9.21 -15.32
C LEU A 24 10.64 -9.83 -14.35
N TYR A 25 10.52 -11.15 -14.15
CA TYR A 25 11.44 -11.93 -13.31
C TYR A 25 11.87 -13.22 -14.01
N ASP A 26 13.19 -13.39 -14.11
CA ASP A 26 13.84 -14.62 -14.55
C ASP A 26 14.72 -15.16 -13.42
N HIS A 27 14.39 -16.37 -12.95
CA HIS A 27 15.11 -17.05 -11.86
C HIS A 27 16.55 -17.47 -12.22
N THR A 28 16.90 -17.53 -13.50
CA THR A 28 18.25 -17.86 -13.97
C THR A 28 19.18 -16.66 -13.99
N ILE A 29 18.61 -15.44 -14.04
CA ILE A 29 19.35 -14.18 -14.16
C ILE A 29 19.31 -13.39 -12.84
N TYR A 30 18.17 -13.39 -12.15
CA TYR A 30 17.92 -12.49 -11.03
C TYR A 30 17.84 -13.22 -9.67
N PRO A 31 18.35 -12.60 -8.59
CA PRO A 31 18.31 -13.18 -7.26
C PRO A 31 16.87 -13.26 -6.72
N LEU A 32 16.67 -14.08 -5.67
CA LEU A 32 15.38 -14.22 -5.00
C LEU A 32 14.81 -12.88 -4.50
N ARG A 33 15.69 -11.94 -4.11
CA ARG A 33 15.28 -10.58 -3.73
C ARG A 33 14.52 -9.86 -4.85
N SER A 34 14.87 -10.07 -6.11
CA SER A 34 14.14 -9.48 -7.24
C SER A 34 12.74 -10.07 -7.37
N LYS A 35 12.59 -11.38 -7.14
CA LYS A 35 11.28 -12.04 -7.10
C LYS A 35 10.40 -11.43 -6.00
N TYR A 36 10.98 -11.20 -4.83
CA TYR A 36 10.28 -10.57 -3.70
C TYR A 36 9.77 -9.18 -4.10
N VAL A 37 10.64 -8.32 -4.63
CA VAL A 37 10.26 -6.96 -5.06
C VAL A 37 9.14 -7.00 -6.11
N VAL A 38 9.29 -7.81 -7.16
CA VAL A 38 8.24 -7.97 -8.20
C VAL A 38 6.92 -8.43 -7.59
N ALA A 39 6.96 -9.44 -6.71
CA ALA A 39 5.75 -9.96 -6.07
C ALA A 39 5.07 -8.88 -5.21
N THR A 40 5.81 -8.17 -4.36
CA THR A 40 5.27 -7.10 -3.51
C THR A 40 4.71 -5.96 -4.34
N THR A 41 5.39 -5.56 -5.42
CA THR A 41 4.91 -4.50 -6.30
C THR A 41 3.64 -4.91 -7.02
N VAL A 42 3.56 -6.11 -7.60
CA VAL A 42 2.32 -6.60 -8.24
C VAL A 42 1.17 -6.65 -7.23
N ALA A 43 1.41 -7.15 -6.02
CA ALA A 43 0.37 -7.21 -4.98
C ALA A 43 -0.12 -5.82 -4.55
N HIS A 44 0.79 -4.83 -4.49
CA HIS A 44 0.46 -3.44 -4.21
C HIS A 44 -0.48 -2.85 -5.26
N GLU A 45 -0.11 -2.93 -6.54
CA GLU A 45 -0.92 -2.38 -7.64
C GLU A 45 -2.28 -3.10 -7.78
N VAL A 46 -2.31 -4.41 -7.51
CA VAL A 46 -3.57 -5.17 -7.49
C VAL A 46 -4.46 -4.76 -6.31
N ALA A 47 -3.88 -4.42 -5.16
CA ALA A 47 -4.65 -3.91 -4.03
C ALA A 47 -5.33 -2.58 -4.34
N HIS A 48 -4.70 -1.73 -5.16
CA HIS A 48 -5.28 -0.46 -5.61
C HIS A 48 -6.59 -0.60 -6.40
N GLN A 49 -6.83 -1.75 -7.03
CA GLN A 49 -8.10 -2.03 -7.73
C GLN A 49 -9.30 -1.97 -6.77
N TRP A 50 -9.08 -2.12 -5.46
CA TRP A 50 -10.08 -1.84 -4.42
C TRP A 50 -9.83 -0.50 -3.71
N PHE A 51 -8.58 -0.17 -3.38
CA PHE A 51 -8.20 1.00 -2.58
C PHE A 51 -7.39 2.00 -3.40
N GLY A 52 -8.10 2.95 -4.00
CA GLY A 52 -7.57 3.92 -4.95
C GLY A 52 -8.46 4.03 -6.17
N ASP A 53 -8.85 2.88 -6.73
CA ASP A 53 -9.78 2.80 -7.86
C ASP A 53 -11.25 2.74 -7.40
N LEU A 54 -11.65 1.66 -6.72
CA LEU A 54 -13.04 1.49 -6.27
C LEU A 54 -13.39 2.43 -5.12
N VAL A 55 -12.56 2.45 -4.07
CA VAL A 55 -12.67 3.41 -2.96
C VAL A 55 -11.50 4.37 -3.04
N THR A 56 -11.77 5.59 -3.47
CA THR A 56 -10.75 6.64 -3.62
C THR A 56 -10.83 7.64 -2.48
N MET A 57 -9.68 8.10 -1.98
CA MET A 57 -9.63 9.23 -1.05
C MET A 57 -10.35 10.46 -1.63
N LYS A 58 -11.01 11.23 -0.77
CA LYS A 58 -11.76 12.43 -1.21
C LYS A 58 -10.81 13.54 -1.71
N TRP A 59 -9.63 13.64 -1.12
CA TRP A 59 -8.63 14.64 -1.46
C TRP A 59 -7.21 14.13 -1.14
N TRP A 60 -6.20 14.79 -1.73
CA TRP A 60 -4.80 14.36 -1.69
C TRP A 60 -4.14 14.46 -0.30
N ASP A 61 -4.79 15.11 0.66
CA ASP A 61 -4.35 15.12 2.05
C ASP A 61 -4.46 13.75 2.71
N GLU A 62 -5.41 12.93 2.26
CA GLU A 62 -5.67 11.57 2.77
C GLU A 62 -5.10 10.45 1.86
N VAL A 63 -4.04 10.73 1.08
CA VAL A 63 -3.40 9.73 0.19
C VAL A 63 -3.01 8.44 0.90
N TRP A 64 -2.71 8.49 2.20
CA TRP A 64 -2.42 7.31 3.01
C TRP A 64 -3.56 6.27 3.01
N LEU A 65 -4.81 6.68 2.74
CA LEU A 65 -5.93 5.75 2.60
C LEU A 65 -5.72 4.81 1.41
N ASN A 66 -5.21 5.31 0.29
CA ASN A 66 -4.89 4.46 -0.85
C ASN A 66 -3.57 3.72 -0.60
N GLU A 67 -2.51 4.49 -0.40
CA GLU A 67 -1.13 4.00 -0.41
C GLU A 67 -0.80 3.16 0.82
N GLY A 68 -1.35 3.52 1.97
CA GLY A 68 -1.19 2.74 3.20
C GLY A 68 -1.95 1.42 3.16
N LEU A 69 -3.19 1.40 2.62
CA LEU A 69 -3.97 0.16 2.48
C LEU A 69 -3.33 -0.78 1.46
N ALA A 70 -2.91 -0.26 0.29
CA ALA A 70 -2.19 -1.06 -0.71
C ALA A 70 -0.88 -1.62 -0.15
N THR A 71 -0.09 -0.79 0.55
CA THR A 71 1.13 -1.23 1.23
C THR A 71 0.85 -2.28 2.31
N TYR A 72 -0.22 -2.14 3.10
CA TYR A 72 -0.59 -3.15 4.09
C TYR A 72 -0.96 -4.48 3.42
N LEU A 73 -1.85 -4.43 2.42
CA LEU A 73 -2.38 -5.61 1.75
C LEU A 73 -1.33 -6.35 0.93
N GLN A 74 -0.29 -5.69 0.41
CA GLN A 74 0.76 -6.37 -0.35
C GLN A 74 1.44 -7.47 0.49
N TYR A 75 1.64 -7.26 1.80
CA TYR A 75 2.27 -8.24 2.68
C TYR A 75 1.29 -9.34 3.09
N ILE A 76 0.06 -8.96 3.49
CA ILE A 76 -0.95 -9.90 3.96
C ILE A 76 -1.40 -10.86 2.85
N SER A 77 -1.69 -10.32 1.66
CA SER A 77 -2.13 -11.11 0.51
C SER A 77 -1.05 -12.09 0.04
N LEU A 78 0.20 -11.67 -0.02
CA LEU A 78 1.30 -12.54 -0.42
C LEU A 78 1.64 -13.60 0.63
N GLU A 79 1.50 -13.31 1.92
CA GLU A 79 1.61 -14.35 2.94
C GLU A 79 0.56 -15.44 2.74
N GLU A 80 -0.69 -15.04 2.49
CA GLU A 80 -1.79 -15.98 2.22
C GLU A 80 -1.54 -16.80 0.95
N ILE A 81 -1.18 -16.15 -0.16
CA ILE A 81 -0.86 -16.82 -1.44
C ILE A 81 0.29 -17.82 -1.27
N THR A 82 1.28 -17.50 -0.45
CA THR A 82 2.43 -18.37 -0.17
C THR A 82 2.17 -19.35 0.96
N ARG A 83 0.95 -19.40 1.51
CA ARG A 83 0.55 -20.27 2.63
C ARG A 83 1.48 -20.14 3.84
N GLY A 84 1.95 -18.93 4.12
CA GLY A 84 2.86 -18.65 5.24
C GLY A 84 4.33 -19.06 5.01
N VAL A 85 4.69 -19.65 3.88
CA VAL A 85 6.06 -20.14 3.63
C VAL A 85 7.08 -18.99 3.67
N ASN A 86 6.72 -17.83 3.12
CA ASN A 86 7.61 -16.68 3.04
C ASN A 86 7.56 -15.76 4.27
N LYS A 87 6.64 -16.00 5.23
CA LYS A 87 6.50 -15.22 6.47
C LYS A 87 6.48 -13.69 6.26
N LEU A 88 5.68 -13.20 5.32
CA LEU A 88 5.74 -11.79 4.95
C LEU A 88 5.24 -10.82 6.02
N LYS A 89 4.49 -11.28 7.03
CA LYS A 89 4.22 -10.50 8.24
C LYS A 89 5.48 -10.21 9.06
N ASP A 90 6.46 -11.13 9.07
CA ASP A 90 7.76 -10.87 9.72
C ASP A 90 8.55 -9.80 8.93
N HIS A 91 8.47 -9.86 7.59
CA HIS A 91 9.03 -8.83 6.72
C HIS A 91 8.36 -7.47 6.90
N PHE A 92 7.04 -7.44 7.13
CA PHE A 92 6.31 -6.21 7.44
C PHE A 92 6.91 -5.52 8.68
N ALA A 93 7.16 -6.28 9.75
CA ALA A 93 7.72 -5.73 10.98
C ALA A 93 9.11 -5.11 10.78
N THR A 94 9.94 -5.72 9.94
CA THR A 94 11.31 -5.24 9.70
C THR A 94 11.37 -4.13 8.65
N GLU A 95 10.60 -4.20 7.57
CA GLU A 95 10.66 -3.20 6.50
C GLU A 95 9.75 -2.00 6.79
N VAL A 96 8.47 -2.25 7.07
CA VAL A 96 7.47 -1.18 7.19
C VAL A 96 7.70 -0.37 8.45
N MET A 97 7.85 -1.03 9.60
CA MET A 97 8.01 -0.31 10.88
C MET A 97 9.36 0.42 10.97
N GLU A 98 10.46 -0.19 10.53
CA GLU A 98 11.79 0.45 10.56
C GLU A 98 11.82 1.72 9.70
N ILE A 99 11.28 1.66 8.48
CA ILE A 99 11.22 2.82 7.60
C ILE A 99 10.28 3.89 8.17
N ALA A 100 9.10 3.49 8.65
CA ALA A 100 8.14 4.42 9.23
C ALA A 100 8.75 5.17 10.43
N PHE A 101 9.39 4.48 11.37
CA PHE A 101 10.01 5.10 12.53
C PHE A 101 11.22 5.96 12.19
N THR A 102 12.02 5.55 11.20
CA THR A 102 13.20 6.32 10.77
C THR A 102 12.83 7.63 10.11
N LEU A 103 11.73 7.65 9.34
CA LEU A 103 11.27 8.82 8.61
C LEU A 103 10.32 9.72 9.41
N ASP A 104 9.73 9.22 10.50
CA ASP A 104 8.80 9.98 11.33
C ASP A 104 9.50 11.12 12.07
N ARG A 105 9.11 12.35 11.76
CA ARG A 105 9.71 13.58 12.28
C ARG A 105 8.64 14.66 12.43
N PRO A 106 8.82 15.69 13.28
CA PRO A 106 7.78 16.67 13.60
C PRO A 106 6.99 17.22 12.40
N ALA A 107 7.66 17.48 11.27
CA ALA A 107 7.04 17.99 10.05
C ALA A 107 6.15 16.97 9.29
N LEU A 108 6.30 15.67 9.55
CA LEU A 108 5.61 14.55 8.88
C LEU A 108 4.87 13.65 9.88
N ARG A 109 4.54 14.18 11.06
CA ARG A 109 3.89 13.41 12.13
C ARG A 109 2.43 13.08 11.84
N SER A 110 1.75 13.87 11.01
CA SER A 110 0.39 13.58 10.60
C SER A 110 0.39 12.59 9.43
N LEU A 111 -0.56 11.65 9.43
CA LEU A 111 -0.87 10.84 8.23
C LEU A 111 -1.54 11.70 7.15
N SER A 112 -2.37 12.66 7.59
CA SER A 112 -3.00 13.65 6.73
C SER A 112 -2.04 14.81 6.49
N LEU A 113 -1.62 15.01 5.25
CA LEU A 113 -0.68 16.07 4.87
C LEU A 113 -1.42 17.20 4.17
N LYS A 114 -1.22 18.43 4.63
CA LYS A 114 -1.95 19.59 4.08
C LYS A 114 -1.60 19.81 2.61
N VAL A 115 -2.62 19.78 1.74
CA VAL A 115 -2.52 20.07 0.29
C VAL A 115 -3.48 21.19 -0.06
N GLU A 116 -2.95 22.35 -0.45
CA GLU A 116 -3.76 23.51 -0.85
C GLU A 116 -3.67 23.79 -2.35
N ARG A 117 -2.55 23.43 -2.97
CA ARG A 117 -2.27 23.69 -4.39
C ARG A 117 -1.76 22.43 -5.09
N PRO A 118 -1.88 22.34 -6.43
CA PRO A 118 -1.40 21.18 -7.18
C PRO A 118 0.08 20.85 -6.93
N GLU A 119 0.92 21.86 -6.71
CA GLU A 119 2.36 21.65 -6.47
C GLU A 119 2.63 20.94 -5.13
N ASP A 120 1.70 21.02 -4.18
CA ASP A 120 1.85 20.40 -2.86
C ASP A 120 1.62 18.87 -2.93
N ILE A 121 0.94 18.37 -3.97
CA ILE A 121 0.63 16.92 -4.16
C ILE A 121 1.91 16.09 -4.25
N ALA A 122 2.95 16.58 -4.94
CA ALA A 122 4.22 15.86 -5.00
C ALA A 122 4.85 15.65 -3.61
N GLY A 123 4.50 16.51 -2.64
CA GLY A 123 4.91 16.39 -1.24
C GLY A 123 4.14 15.34 -0.43
N THR A 124 3.06 14.77 -0.97
CA THR A 124 2.31 13.68 -0.32
C THR A 124 2.72 12.29 -0.82
N ILE A 125 3.39 12.21 -1.97
CA ILE A 125 3.93 10.97 -2.54
C ILE A 125 5.33 10.72 -1.94
N LEU A 126 5.37 10.53 -0.61
CA LEU A 126 6.59 10.29 0.16
C LEU A 126 6.56 8.91 0.80
N PRO A 127 7.70 8.21 0.95
CA PRO A 127 7.73 6.87 1.56
C PRO A 127 7.05 6.79 2.94
N ILE A 128 7.13 7.86 3.74
CA ILE A 128 6.46 7.91 5.05
C ILE A 128 4.94 7.70 4.95
N VAL A 129 4.27 8.18 3.89
CA VAL A 129 2.82 8.07 3.73
C VAL A 129 2.40 6.61 3.54
N TYR A 130 3.15 5.87 2.73
CA TYR A 130 3.00 4.44 2.50
C TYR A 130 3.23 3.65 3.79
N PHE A 131 4.44 3.77 4.36
CA PHE A 131 4.87 2.89 5.44
C PHE A 131 4.21 3.23 6.77
N LYS A 132 4.04 4.50 7.10
CA LYS A 132 3.32 4.90 8.33
C LYS A 132 1.83 4.64 8.22
N GLY A 133 1.23 4.86 7.04
CA GLY A 133 -0.16 4.51 6.77
C GLY A 133 -0.39 3.02 6.99
N ALA A 134 0.43 2.17 6.38
CA ALA A 134 0.37 0.72 6.55
C ALA A 134 0.58 0.28 8.00
N ALA A 135 1.55 0.86 8.72
CA ALA A 135 1.78 0.56 10.12
C ALA A 135 0.57 0.93 11.00
N PHE A 136 -0.06 2.07 10.75
CA PHE A 136 -1.27 2.48 11.45
C PHE A 136 -2.45 1.53 11.16
N ILE A 137 -2.64 1.14 9.90
CA ILE A 137 -3.66 0.17 9.49
C ILE A 137 -3.43 -1.19 10.16
N ALA A 138 -2.19 -1.68 10.20
CA ALA A 138 -1.85 -2.92 10.86
C ALA A 138 -2.18 -2.87 12.37
N MET A 139 -1.89 -1.75 13.03
CA MET A 139 -2.26 -1.54 14.43
C MET A 139 -3.78 -1.57 14.62
N VAL A 140 -4.55 -0.93 13.74
CA VAL A 140 -6.02 -0.93 13.80
C VAL A 140 -6.58 -2.34 13.55
N ALA A 141 -6.05 -3.06 12.56
CA ALA A 141 -6.45 -4.43 12.26
C ALA A 141 -6.22 -5.37 13.45
N GLU A 142 -5.06 -5.24 14.11
CA GLU A 142 -4.74 -6.02 15.32
C GLU A 142 -5.64 -5.64 16.49
N LEU A 143 -5.90 -4.34 16.69
CA LEU A 143 -6.75 -3.85 17.78
C LEU A 143 -8.21 -4.33 17.66
N LEU A 144 -8.74 -4.36 16.44
CA LEU A 144 -10.13 -4.77 16.19
C LEU A 144 -10.28 -6.29 16.05
N GLY A 145 -9.21 -6.99 15.67
CA GLY A 145 -9.27 -8.37 15.23
C GLY A 145 -9.71 -8.52 13.77
N GLU A 146 -9.28 -9.60 13.13
CA GLU A 146 -9.42 -9.81 11.68
C GLU A 146 -10.88 -9.76 11.21
N ASP A 147 -11.80 -10.38 11.95
CA ASP A 147 -13.22 -10.46 11.56
C ASP A 147 -13.87 -9.07 11.49
N PHE A 148 -13.66 -8.24 12.52
CA PHE A 148 -14.22 -6.89 12.58
C PHE A 148 -13.52 -5.94 11.61
N PHE A 149 -12.21 -6.08 11.44
CA PHE A 149 -11.47 -5.30 10.45
C PHE A 149 -11.97 -5.59 9.02
N ARG A 150 -12.08 -6.88 8.67
CA ARG A 150 -12.61 -7.32 7.37
C ARG A 150 -14.05 -6.87 7.15
N TYR A 151 -14.89 -6.97 8.18
CA TYR A 151 -16.26 -6.47 8.13
C TYR A 151 -16.31 -4.96 7.84
N GLY A 152 -15.48 -4.16 8.52
CA GLY A 152 -15.39 -2.71 8.29
C GLY A 152 -14.99 -2.36 6.85
N ILE A 153 -14.00 -3.07 6.30
CA ILE A 153 -13.58 -2.92 4.90
C ILE A 153 -14.70 -3.29 3.92
N GLN A 154 -15.41 -4.40 4.15
CA GLN A 154 -16.50 -4.81 3.26
C GLN A 154 -17.68 -3.83 3.31
N ASN A 155 -17.94 -3.24 4.47
CA ASN A 155 -18.97 -2.22 4.62
C ASN A 155 -18.62 -0.94 3.86
N SER A 156 -17.35 -0.51 3.85
CA SER A 156 -16.95 0.68 3.09
C SER A 156 -17.17 0.52 1.57
N PHE A 157 -16.98 -0.68 1.01
CA PHE A 157 -17.32 -0.97 -0.38
C PHE A 157 -18.83 -0.82 -0.66
N SER A 158 -19.66 -1.30 0.27
CA SER A 158 -21.12 -1.23 0.13
C SER A 158 -21.64 0.22 0.12
N GLU A 159 -21.00 1.11 0.89
CA GLU A 159 -21.31 2.55 0.89
C GLU A 159 -20.96 3.22 -0.44
N VAL A 160 -19.86 2.80 -1.09
CA VAL A 160 -19.51 3.29 -2.43
C VAL A 160 -20.53 2.86 -3.47
N TYR A 161 -20.91 1.58 -3.49
CA TYR A 161 -21.94 1.11 -4.42
C TYR A 161 -23.29 1.80 -4.20
N SER A 162 -23.62 2.14 -2.95
CA SER A 162 -24.85 2.85 -2.61
C SER A 162 -24.81 4.33 -3.00
N SER A 163 -23.65 4.98 -2.92
CA SER A 163 -23.48 6.39 -3.33
C SER A 163 -23.32 6.57 -4.84
N SER A 164 -22.89 5.51 -5.55
CA SER A 164 -22.76 5.48 -7.02
C SER A 164 -24.05 5.11 -7.76
N ALA A 165 -25.09 4.67 -7.04
CA ALA A 165 -26.37 4.21 -7.59
C ALA A 165 -27.44 5.31 -7.76
N VAL A 166 -27.02 6.57 -7.96
CA VAL A 166 -27.91 7.72 -8.22
C VAL A 166 -27.86 8.14 -9.68
#